data_AF-A0A0M9G011-F1
#
_entry.id   AF-A0A0M9G011-F1
#
_cell.length_a   1.000
_cell.length_b   1.000
_cell.length_c   1.000
_cell.angle_alpha   90.00
_cell.angle_beta   90.00
_cell.angle_gamma   90.00
#
_symmetry.space_group_name_H-M   'P 1'
#
loop_
_entity.id
_entity.type
_entity.pdbx_description
1 polymer ?
#
loop_
_entity_poly.entity_id
_entity_poly.type
_entity_poly.pdbx_seq_one_letter_code
_entity_poly.pdbx_strand_id
1 'polypeptide(L)'
;MRRLQRVPLRVCALALSRRTVISGQMPTEGSGAGGTSQGWEMRRGHHLQSSVGLHSPIHTACGRDFNPQVYYEVLQACCDQQWLVAIQRELRTDTEYINYLRQNGGAAKDLRMLTDSVQHDDEFMVKLKEKLKTDDKLSLTLCAVQDSYERIRKKRDHHETQVAADGGRDPYASMKMKQKGEFGSQMPQF
;
A
#
# COMPACT_ATOMS: atom_id res chain seq x y z
N MET A 1 -40.03 -32.51 -36.78
CA MET A 1 -40.27 -31.14 -36.26
C MET A 1 -40.84 -31.24 -34.85
N ARG A 2 -40.09 -30.84 -33.81
CA ARG A 2 -40.59 -30.72 -32.43
C ARG A 2 -40.12 -29.37 -31.85
N ARG A 3 -41.08 -28.63 -31.31
CA ARG A 3 -40.97 -27.25 -30.80
C ARG A 3 -40.16 -27.20 -29.51
N LEU A 4 -39.18 -26.30 -29.44
CA LEU A 4 -38.49 -25.91 -28.21
C LEU A 4 -39.32 -24.85 -27.48
N GLN A 5 -39.85 -25.20 -26.32
CA GLN A 5 -40.42 -24.23 -25.37
C GLN A 5 -39.27 -23.52 -24.63
N ARG A 6 -39.24 -22.19 -24.71
CA ARG A 6 -38.34 -21.34 -23.92
C ARG A 6 -38.94 -21.15 -22.53
N VAL A 7 -38.22 -21.59 -21.51
CA VAL A 7 -38.50 -21.29 -20.10
C VAL A 7 -37.79 -19.97 -19.75
N PRO A 8 -38.44 -19.00 -19.09
CA PRO A 8 -37.80 -17.77 -18.65
C PRO A 8 -36.94 -18.04 -17.40
N LEU A 9 -35.62 -17.89 -17.52
CA LEU A 9 -34.72 -17.89 -16.38
C LEU A 9 -34.90 -16.58 -15.59
N ARG A 10 -35.49 -16.71 -14.40
CA ARG A 10 -35.54 -15.65 -13.40
C ARG A 10 -34.12 -15.31 -12.94
N VAL A 11 -33.80 -14.03 -13.04
CA VAL A 11 -32.62 -13.39 -12.45
C VAL A 11 -32.73 -13.48 -10.93
N CYS A 12 -31.92 -14.34 -10.31
CA CYS A 12 -31.69 -14.29 -8.87
C CYS A 12 -30.42 -13.49 -8.60
N ALA A 13 -30.61 -12.25 -8.15
CA ALA A 13 -29.56 -11.39 -7.63
C ALA A 13 -28.94 -12.06 -6.38
N LEU A 14 -27.70 -12.50 -6.49
CA LEU A 14 -26.91 -12.88 -5.33
C LEU A 14 -26.50 -11.59 -4.61
N ALA A 15 -27.12 -11.39 -3.46
CA ALA A 15 -26.85 -10.29 -2.55
C ALA A 15 -25.36 -10.26 -2.19
N LEU A 16 -24.67 -9.22 -2.63
CA LEU A 16 -23.40 -8.78 -2.06
C LEU A 16 -23.63 -8.50 -0.58
N SER A 17 -23.09 -9.37 0.29
CA SER A 17 -22.98 -9.08 1.71
C SER A 17 -22.06 -7.88 1.86
N ARG A 18 -22.66 -6.69 2.02
CA ARG A 18 -21.94 -5.45 2.29
C ARG A 18 -21.25 -5.62 3.63
N ARG A 19 -19.91 -5.59 3.63
CA ARG A 19 -19.13 -5.31 4.85
C ARG A 19 -19.72 -4.04 5.46
N THR A 20 -20.17 -4.13 6.70
CA THR A 20 -20.60 -3.02 7.51
C THR A 20 -19.42 -2.05 7.66
N VAL A 21 -19.51 -0.93 6.96
CA VAL A 21 -18.63 0.22 7.17
C VAL A 21 -18.93 0.75 8.56
N ILE A 22 -17.98 0.60 9.49
CA ILE A 22 -17.99 1.40 10.71
C ILE A 22 -17.72 2.84 10.24
N SER A 23 -18.73 3.70 10.40
CA SER A 23 -18.65 5.13 10.09
C SER A 23 -17.57 5.77 10.96
N GLY A 24 -16.36 5.88 10.41
CA GLY A 24 -15.39 6.85 10.88
C GLY A 24 -15.91 8.23 10.53
N GLN A 25 -16.38 8.97 11.52
CA GLN A 25 -16.76 10.37 11.38
C GLN A 25 -15.61 11.13 10.70
N MET A 26 -15.86 11.72 9.54
CA MET A 26 -15.03 12.82 9.05
C MET A 26 -15.41 14.05 9.89
N PRO A 27 -14.49 14.64 10.68
CA PRO A 27 -14.78 15.94 11.27
C PRO A 27 -14.77 16.95 10.13
N THR A 28 -15.97 17.36 9.72
CA THR A 28 -16.19 18.62 9.01
C THR A 28 -15.63 19.74 9.87
N GLU A 29 -14.78 20.57 9.27
CA GLU A 29 -14.17 21.72 9.92
C GLU A 29 -15.24 22.62 10.55
N GLY A 30 -15.19 22.72 11.88
CA GLY A 30 -15.91 23.72 12.65
C GLY A 30 -14.92 24.76 13.14
N SER A 31 -15.02 25.97 12.61
CA SER A 31 -14.35 27.16 13.13
C SER A 31 -14.70 27.35 14.61
N GLY A 32 -13.72 27.20 15.50
CA GLY A 32 -13.88 27.41 16.93
C GLY A 32 -12.52 27.57 17.60
N ALA A 33 -12.32 28.70 18.26
CA ALA A 33 -11.06 29.15 18.85
C ALA A 33 -10.64 28.30 20.06
N GLY A 34 -9.32 28.06 20.18
CA GLY A 34 -8.65 27.66 21.42
C GLY A 34 -8.49 26.16 21.64
N GLY A 35 -7.24 25.68 21.64
CA GLY A 35 -6.92 24.34 22.14
C GLY A 35 -5.68 23.70 21.53
N THR A 36 -4.52 23.92 22.18
CA THR A 36 -3.37 23.01 22.30
C THR A 36 -2.99 22.11 21.11
N SER A 37 -1.84 22.42 20.51
CA SER A 37 -1.13 21.71 19.46
C SER A 37 -0.52 20.36 19.89
N GLN A 38 -1.36 19.38 20.24
CA GLN A 38 -0.93 17.99 20.49
C GLN A 38 -1.90 16.99 19.85
N GLY A 39 -1.96 16.96 18.51
CA GLY A 39 -2.87 16.09 17.77
C GLY A 39 -2.23 15.12 16.76
N TRP A 40 -0.93 15.25 16.50
CA TRP A 40 -0.25 14.46 15.46
C TRP A 40 0.39 13.16 15.99
N GLU A 41 0.67 13.08 17.29
CA GLU A 41 1.31 11.89 17.89
C GLU A 41 0.33 10.73 18.16
N MET A 42 -0.96 11.00 18.38
CA MET A 42 -1.94 9.94 18.71
C MET A 42 -2.43 9.12 17.51
N ARG A 43 -2.03 9.46 16.28
CA ARG A 43 -2.34 8.63 15.10
C ARG A 43 -1.38 7.46 14.91
N ARG A 44 -0.30 7.41 15.69
CA ARG A 44 0.59 6.25 15.76
C ARG A 44 0.24 5.41 16.99
N GLY A 45 -0.56 4.38 16.78
CA GLY A 45 -0.60 3.23 17.69
C GLY A 45 -1.83 3.13 18.58
N HIS A 46 -2.99 2.89 17.98
CA HIS A 46 -4.11 2.28 18.71
C HIS A 46 -4.83 1.26 17.82
N HIS A 47 -4.16 0.15 17.49
CA HIS A 47 -4.91 -1.08 17.14
C HIS A 47 -4.13 -2.40 17.27
N LEU A 48 -3.13 -2.57 18.15
CA LEU A 48 -2.46 -3.87 18.31
C LEU A 48 -2.07 -4.14 19.77
N GLN A 49 -3.06 -4.31 20.64
CA GLN A 49 -2.86 -5.10 21.86
C GLN A 49 -3.22 -6.55 21.52
N SER A 50 -2.21 -7.41 21.35
CA SER A 50 -2.24 -8.89 21.43
C SER A 50 -1.60 -9.62 20.23
N SER A 51 -0.28 -9.49 20.05
CA SER A 51 0.54 -10.44 19.27
C SER A 51 2.04 -10.16 19.48
N VAL A 52 2.53 -10.40 20.70
CA VAL A 52 3.96 -10.24 21.05
C VAL A 52 4.81 -11.09 20.10
N GLY A 53 5.66 -10.45 19.29
CA GLY A 53 6.54 -11.10 18.30
C GLY A 53 5.99 -11.23 16.87
N LEU A 54 4.70 -10.98 16.63
CA LEU A 54 4.15 -11.00 15.26
C LEU A 54 4.54 -9.74 14.47
N HIS A 55 4.84 -8.63 15.15
CA HIS A 55 5.20 -7.36 14.54
C HIS A 55 6.69 -6.99 14.62
N SER A 56 7.53 -7.87 15.20
CA SER A 56 8.97 -7.62 15.22
C SER A 56 9.58 -7.84 13.83
N PRO A 57 10.59 -7.03 13.44
CA PRO A 57 11.41 -7.30 12.27
C PRO A 57 12.01 -8.70 12.33
N ILE A 58 12.16 -9.33 11.17
CA ILE A 58 12.79 -10.63 11.02
C ILE A 58 13.90 -10.55 9.98
N HIS A 59 15.00 -11.25 10.23
CA HIS A 59 16.05 -11.42 9.24
C HIS A 59 15.58 -12.43 8.18
N THR A 60 15.76 -12.09 6.91
CA THR A 60 15.25 -12.89 5.78
C THR A 60 16.36 -13.57 4.98
N ALA A 61 15.99 -14.47 4.07
CA ALA A 61 16.93 -15.22 3.24
C ALA A 61 17.77 -14.31 2.32
N CYS A 62 17.19 -13.19 1.85
CA CYS A 62 17.92 -12.19 1.06
C CYS A 62 18.90 -11.32 1.89
N GLY A 63 19.07 -11.59 3.20
CA GLY A 63 19.99 -10.86 4.07
C GLY A 63 19.49 -9.48 4.51
N ARG A 64 18.27 -9.09 4.13
CA ARG A 64 17.60 -7.85 4.56
C ARG A 64 16.59 -8.15 5.68
N ASP A 65 16.21 -7.13 6.43
CA ASP A 65 15.20 -7.27 7.47
C ASP A 65 13.80 -6.97 6.91
N PHE A 66 12.87 -7.90 7.14
CA PHE A 66 11.46 -7.71 6.83
C PHE A 66 10.72 -7.24 8.08
N ASN A 67 10.04 -6.09 7.99
CA ASN A 67 9.26 -5.54 9.09
C ASN A 67 7.75 -5.73 8.86
N PRO A 68 7.05 -6.60 9.62
CA PRO A 68 5.62 -6.82 9.45
C PRO A 68 4.77 -5.54 9.56
N GLN A 69 5.18 -4.58 10.40
CA GLN A 69 4.46 -3.31 10.54
C GLN A 69 4.51 -2.51 9.23
N VAL A 70 5.69 -2.38 8.64
CA VAL A 70 5.91 -1.67 7.38
C VAL A 70 5.19 -2.40 6.24
N TYR A 71 5.11 -3.73 6.29
CA TYR A 71 4.35 -4.51 5.31
C TYR A 71 2.87 -4.12 5.28
N TYR A 72 2.24 -3.98 6.44
CA TYR A 72 0.84 -3.53 6.50
C TYR A 72 0.67 -2.09 5.99
N GLU A 73 1.61 -1.20 6.29
CA GLU A 73 1.60 0.17 5.75
C GLU A 73 1.72 0.18 4.22
N VAL A 74 2.59 -0.68 3.66
CA VAL A 74 2.70 -0.88 2.21
C VAL A 74 1.38 -1.36 1.62
N LEU A 75 0.73 -2.35 2.23
CA LEU A 75 -0.57 -2.85 1.76
C LEU A 75 -1.62 -1.74 1.72
N GLN A 76 -1.66 -0.90 2.75
CA GLN A 76 -2.54 0.27 2.78
C GLN A 76 -2.19 1.31 1.70
N ALA A 77 -0.90 1.58 1.51
CA ALA A 77 -0.42 2.53 0.51
C ALA A 77 -0.72 2.06 -0.92
N CYS A 78 -0.64 0.75 -1.19
CA CYS A 78 -0.96 0.18 -2.50
C CYS A 78 -2.43 0.33 -2.91
N CYS A 79 -3.34 0.69 -1.99
CA CYS A 79 -4.72 1.06 -2.33
C CYS A 79 -4.81 2.44 -3.03
N ASP A 80 -3.76 3.26 -2.94
CA ASP A 80 -3.64 4.54 -3.66
C ASP A 80 -2.76 4.36 -4.91
N GLN A 81 -3.34 4.68 -6.07
CA GLN A 81 -2.66 4.58 -7.37
C GLN A 81 -1.36 5.40 -7.41
N GLN A 82 -1.29 6.56 -6.75
CA GLN A 82 -0.09 7.40 -6.74
C GLN A 82 1.05 6.71 -6.00
N TRP A 83 0.75 6.10 -4.85
CA TRP A 83 1.70 5.31 -4.08
C TRP A 83 2.17 4.07 -4.84
N LEU A 84 1.25 3.36 -5.49
CA LEU A 84 1.59 2.19 -6.29
C LEU A 84 2.57 2.55 -7.43
N VAL A 85 2.30 3.64 -8.16
CA VAL A 85 3.21 4.11 -9.22
C VAL A 85 4.54 4.60 -8.65
N ALA A 86 4.53 5.29 -7.51
CA ALA A 86 5.76 5.77 -6.87
C ALA A 86 6.65 4.59 -6.42
N ILE A 87 6.07 3.58 -5.77
CA ILE A 87 6.77 2.36 -5.34
C ILE A 87 7.34 1.63 -6.56
N GLN A 88 6.57 1.48 -7.64
CA GLN A 88 7.06 0.86 -8.88
C GLN A 88 8.24 1.61 -9.52
N ARG A 89 8.26 2.95 -9.43
CA ARG A 89 9.38 3.76 -9.92
C ARG A 89 10.61 3.63 -9.03
N GLU A 90 10.43 3.69 -7.72
CA GLU A 90 11.52 3.58 -6.75
C GLU A 90 12.11 2.16 -6.74
N LEU A 91 11.31 1.11 -6.97
CA LEU A 91 11.80 -0.26 -7.11
C LEU A 91 12.83 -0.42 -8.23
N ARG A 92 12.78 0.42 -9.27
CA ARG A 92 13.76 0.38 -10.36
C ARG A 92 15.15 0.84 -9.93
N THR A 93 15.27 1.52 -8.79
CA THR A 93 16.56 1.93 -8.23
C THR A 93 17.22 0.82 -7.43
N ASP A 94 16.47 -0.23 -7.05
CA ASP A 94 17.00 -1.40 -6.37
C ASP A 94 17.65 -2.36 -7.39
N THR A 95 18.95 -2.17 -7.60
CA THR A 95 19.71 -2.91 -8.62
C THR A 95 19.77 -4.41 -8.34
N GLU A 96 19.86 -4.80 -7.07
CA GLU A 96 19.86 -6.20 -6.66
C GLU A 96 18.54 -6.87 -7.04
N TYR A 97 17.41 -6.27 -6.66
CA TYR A 97 16.09 -6.77 -7.02
C TYR A 97 15.86 -6.80 -8.53
N ILE A 98 16.22 -5.75 -9.26
CA ILE A 98 16.01 -5.69 -10.72
C ILE A 98 16.87 -6.73 -11.44
N ASN A 99 18.11 -6.95 -11.01
CA ASN A 99 18.97 -7.98 -11.59
C ASN A 99 18.42 -9.38 -11.32
N TYR A 100 17.96 -9.63 -10.09
CA TYR A 100 17.32 -10.89 -9.73
C TYR A 100 16.05 -11.14 -10.56
N LEU A 101 15.17 -10.14 -10.65
CA LEU A 101 13.90 -10.21 -11.37
C LEU A 101 14.10 -10.56 -12.86
N ARG A 102 15.16 -10.05 -13.49
CA ARG A 102 15.50 -10.35 -14.88
C ARG A 102 15.93 -11.79 -15.10
N GLN A 103 16.61 -12.39 -14.12
CA GLN A 103 17.18 -13.74 -14.23
C GLN A 103 16.19 -14.82 -13.79
N ASN A 104 15.43 -14.57 -12.72
CA ASN A 104 14.64 -15.59 -12.02
C ASN A 104 13.12 -15.36 -12.12
N GLY A 105 12.69 -14.20 -12.63
CA GLY A 105 11.29 -13.79 -12.63
C GLY A 105 10.80 -13.29 -11.26
N GLY A 106 9.50 -12.97 -11.18
CA GLY A 106 8.89 -12.34 -10.00
C GLY A 106 8.23 -13.33 -9.04
N ALA A 107 8.02 -12.90 -7.80
CA ALA A 107 7.37 -13.69 -6.73
C ALA A 107 5.84 -13.63 -6.72
N ALA A 108 5.20 -12.96 -7.68
CA ALA A 108 3.75 -12.69 -7.65
C ALA A 108 2.90 -13.97 -7.60
N LYS A 109 3.31 -15.02 -8.33
CA LYS A 109 2.63 -16.32 -8.30
C LYS A 109 2.78 -16.99 -6.93
N ASP A 110 3.96 -16.97 -6.35
CA ASP A 110 4.24 -17.61 -5.06
C ASP A 110 3.51 -16.91 -3.91
N LEU A 111 3.48 -15.58 -3.96
CA LEU A 111 2.73 -14.78 -3.00
C LEU A 111 1.22 -15.05 -3.12
N ARG A 112 0.69 -15.14 -4.34
CA ARG A 112 -0.72 -15.50 -4.56
C ARG A 112 -1.04 -16.90 -4.02
N MET A 113 -0.22 -17.91 -4.32
CA MET A 113 -0.42 -19.26 -3.79
C MET A 113 -0.40 -19.27 -2.26
N LEU A 114 0.46 -18.46 -1.64
CA LEU A 114 0.52 -18.30 -0.19
C LEU A 114 -0.78 -17.69 0.35
N THR A 115 -1.24 -16.58 -0.24
CA THR A 115 -2.49 -15.89 0.16
C THR A 115 -3.73 -16.77 -0.05
N ASP A 116 -3.79 -17.52 -1.15
CA ASP A 116 -4.93 -18.40 -1.46
C ASP A 116 -4.96 -19.64 -0.52
N SER A 117 -3.84 -19.96 0.15
CA SER A 117 -3.71 -21.14 1.04
C SER A 117 -4.15 -20.93 2.49
N VAL A 118 -4.62 -19.74 2.83
CA VAL A 118 -4.94 -19.31 4.20
C VAL A 118 -6.28 -18.61 4.25
N GLN A 119 -6.96 -18.70 5.40
CA GLN A 119 -8.25 -18.04 5.62
C GLN A 119 -8.18 -16.85 6.57
N HIS A 120 -7.10 -16.76 7.37
CA HIS A 120 -6.93 -15.76 8.40
C HIS A 120 -5.60 -15.02 8.22
N ASP A 121 -5.60 -13.71 8.50
CA ASP A 121 -4.41 -12.85 8.33
C ASP A 121 -3.26 -13.25 9.26
N ASP A 122 -3.55 -13.73 10.48
CA ASP A 122 -2.52 -14.19 11.41
C ASP A 122 -1.81 -15.45 10.90
N GLU A 123 -2.58 -16.38 10.31
CA GLU A 123 -2.03 -17.60 9.70
C GLU A 123 -1.18 -17.27 8.48
N PHE A 124 -1.66 -16.32 7.65
CA PHE A 124 -0.90 -15.78 6.53
C PHE A 124 0.45 -15.25 7.00
N MET A 125 0.47 -14.39 8.02
CA MET A 125 1.68 -13.76 8.50
C MET A 125 2.68 -14.76 9.08
N VAL A 126 2.22 -15.78 9.81
CA VAL A 126 3.10 -16.85 10.31
C VAL A 126 3.75 -17.59 9.14
N LYS A 127 2.96 -18.04 8.15
CA LYS A 127 3.49 -18.74 6.97
C LYS A 127 4.39 -17.86 6.13
N LEU A 128 4.05 -16.58 5.97
CA LEU A 128 4.87 -15.60 5.28
C LEU A 128 6.23 -15.46 5.96
N LYS A 129 6.27 -15.27 7.29
CA LYS A 129 7.53 -15.17 8.03
C LYS A 129 8.43 -16.37 7.84
N GLU A 130 7.90 -17.58 7.90
CA GLU A 130 8.68 -18.81 7.68
C GLU A 130 9.17 -18.93 6.23
N LYS A 131 8.33 -18.55 5.26
CA LYS A 131 8.72 -18.46 3.85
C LYS A 131 9.87 -17.48 3.64
N LEU A 132 9.80 -16.28 4.22
CA LEU A 132 10.82 -15.25 4.02
C LEU A 132 12.19 -15.63 4.59
N LYS A 133 12.27 -16.55 5.56
CA LYS A 133 13.54 -17.08 6.07
C LYS A 133 14.25 -18.04 5.10
N THR A 134 13.53 -18.59 4.13
CA THR A 134 14.02 -19.69 3.28
C THR A 134 13.90 -19.44 1.78
N ASP A 135 13.00 -18.55 1.37
CA ASP A 135 12.71 -18.24 -0.03
C ASP A 135 13.34 -16.89 -0.42
N ASP A 136 14.51 -16.94 -1.06
CA ASP A 136 15.25 -15.75 -1.55
C ASP A 136 14.40 -14.88 -2.48
N LYS A 137 13.61 -15.50 -3.37
CA LYS A 137 12.82 -14.78 -4.36
C LYS A 137 11.73 -13.96 -3.68
N LEU A 138 10.97 -14.59 -2.78
CA LEU A 138 9.90 -13.94 -2.05
C LEU A 138 10.45 -12.89 -1.08
N SER A 139 11.53 -13.22 -0.37
CA SER A 139 12.17 -12.30 0.56
C SER A 139 12.73 -11.06 -0.12
N LEU A 140 13.55 -11.21 -1.17
CA LEU A 140 14.09 -10.08 -1.92
C LEU A 140 12.98 -9.20 -2.51
N THR A 141 11.91 -9.82 -3.04
CA THR A 141 10.78 -9.06 -3.59
C THR A 141 10.10 -8.20 -2.53
N LEU A 142 9.76 -8.77 -1.37
CA LEU A 142 9.07 -8.01 -0.33
C LEU A 142 9.97 -6.99 0.36
N CYS A 143 11.24 -7.33 0.59
CA CYS A 143 12.19 -6.37 1.17
C CYS A 143 12.41 -5.17 0.23
N ALA A 144 12.60 -5.41 -1.08
CA ALA A 144 12.76 -4.31 -2.05
C ALA A 144 11.52 -3.40 -2.10
N VAL A 145 10.32 -3.96 -1.96
CA VAL A 145 9.06 -3.19 -1.89
C VAL A 145 9.01 -2.35 -0.61
N GLN A 146 9.34 -2.93 0.54
CA GLN A 146 9.39 -2.22 1.82
C GLN A 146 10.41 -1.08 1.80
N ASP A 147 11.64 -1.37 1.38
CA ASP A 147 12.70 -0.37 1.32
C ASP A 147 12.32 0.79 0.37
N SER A 148 11.66 0.48 -0.75
CA SER A 148 11.16 1.48 -1.69
C SER A 148 10.08 2.35 -1.06
N TYR A 149 9.12 1.75 -0.36
CA TYR A 149 8.08 2.49 0.36
C TYR A 149 8.67 3.39 1.44
N GLU A 150 9.60 2.88 2.27
CA GLU A 150 10.25 3.66 3.32
C GLU A 150 11.06 4.82 2.77
N ARG A 151 11.79 4.64 1.66
CA ARG A 151 12.51 5.74 0.99
C ARG A 151 11.56 6.83 0.53
N ILE A 152 10.43 6.48 -0.08
CA ILE A 152 9.42 7.45 -0.53
C ILE A 152 8.81 8.17 0.66
N ARG A 153 8.39 7.42 1.69
CA ARG A 153 7.83 7.96 2.93
C ARG A 153 8.79 8.93 3.59
N LYS A 154 10.06 8.57 3.74
CA LYS A 154 11.09 9.43 4.32
C LYS A 154 11.30 10.72 3.51
N LYS A 155 11.31 10.63 2.17
CA LYS A 155 11.40 11.82 1.30
C LYS A 155 10.20 12.75 1.50
N ARG A 156 8.98 12.19 1.58
CA ARG A 156 7.75 12.96 1.84
C ARG A 156 7.80 13.62 3.22
N ASP A 157 8.06 12.84 4.27
CA ASP A 157 8.04 13.33 5.65
C ASP A 157 9.11 14.43 5.86
N HIS A 158 10.28 14.29 5.22
CA HIS A 158 11.31 15.34 5.18
C HIS A 158 10.82 16.60 4.46
N HIS A 159 10.17 16.46 3.31
CA HIS A 159 9.62 17.58 2.56
C HIS A 159 8.52 18.31 3.35
N GLU A 160 7.61 17.59 3.97
CA GLU A 160 6.55 18.18 4.82
C GLU A 160 7.15 18.94 6.02
N THR A 161 8.20 18.37 6.64
CA THR A 161 8.93 19.04 7.73
C THR A 161 9.62 20.31 7.27
N GLN A 162 10.24 20.31 6.08
CA GLN A 162 10.86 21.50 5.49
C GLN A 162 9.83 22.58 5.20
N VAL A 163 8.70 22.23 4.56
CA VAL A 163 7.63 23.18 4.24
C VAL A 163 7.04 23.79 5.52
N ALA A 164 6.88 23.00 6.58
CA ALA A 164 6.44 23.51 7.87
C ALA A 164 7.47 24.47 8.50
N ALA A 165 8.76 24.15 8.42
CA ALA A 165 9.83 25.01 8.91
C ALA A 165 9.95 26.34 8.14
N ASP A 166 9.69 26.32 6.83
CA ASP A 166 9.73 27.48 5.94
C ASP A 166 8.43 28.31 5.94
N GLY A 167 7.54 28.10 6.91
CA GLY A 167 6.30 28.86 7.06
C GLY A 167 5.26 28.58 5.97
N GLY A 168 5.24 27.37 5.42
CA GLY A 168 4.27 26.93 4.41
C GLY A 168 4.70 27.16 2.96
N ARG A 169 5.95 27.60 2.72
CA ARG A 169 6.47 27.82 1.38
C ARG A 169 6.91 26.50 0.74
N ASP A 170 6.04 25.88 -0.06
CA ASP A 170 6.38 24.66 -0.82
C ASP A 170 7.23 25.01 -2.07
N PRO A 171 8.52 24.62 -2.13
CA PRO A 171 9.38 24.91 -3.28
C PRO A 171 8.92 24.22 -4.58
N TYR A 172 8.06 23.21 -4.49
CA TYR A 172 7.49 22.49 -5.63
C TYR A 172 6.08 22.95 -6.01
N ALA A 173 5.50 23.93 -5.30
CA ALA A 173 4.13 24.40 -5.54
C ALA A 173 3.93 24.89 -6.99
N SER A 174 4.89 25.66 -7.51
CA SER A 174 4.85 26.19 -8.87
C SER A 174 4.92 25.10 -9.95
N MET A 175 5.71 24.05 -9.72
CA MET A 175 5.79 22.90 -10.63
C MET A 175 4.51 22.06 -10.62
N LYS A 176 3.90 21.85 -9.44
CA LYS A 176 2.60 21.17 -9.31
C LYS A 176 1.48 21.94 -10.04
N MET A 177 1.48 23.27 -9.97
CA MET A 177 0.52 24.09 -10.70
C MET A 177 0.70 23.99 -12.22
N LYS A 178 1.95 23.99 -12.71
CA LYS A 178 2.25 23.89 -14.14
C LYS A 178 1.80 22.54 -14.73
N GLN A 179 2.06 21.43 -14.03
CA GLN A 179 1.63 20.09 -14.49
C GLN A 179 0.09 19.92 -14.50
N LYS A 180 -0.64 20.58 -13.59
CA LYS A 180 -2.11 20.58 -13.63
C LYS A 180 -2.68 21.41 -14.78
N GLY A 181 -2.01 22.49 -15.19
CA GLY A 181 -2.43 23.32 -16.33
C GLY A 181 -2.28 22.64 -17.69
N GLU A 182 -1.26 21.79 -17.85
CA GLU A 182 -0.95 21.12 -19.14
C GLU A 182 -1.85 19.90 -19.42
N PHE A 183 -2.53 19.34 -18.42
CA PHE A 183 -3.41 18.16 -18.59
C PHE A 183 -4.76 18.48 -19.24
N GLY A 184 -5.07 19.76 -19.51
CA GLY A 184 -6.31 20.20 -20.17
C GLY A 184 -6.13 21.01 -21.45
N SER A 185 -4.89 21.37 -21.82
CA SER A 185 -4.62 22.25 -22.98
C SER A 185 -4.36 21.52 -24.30
N GLN A 186 -4.37 20.18 -24.30
CA GLN A 186 -4.24 19.36 -25.51
C GLN A 186 -5.50 18.50 -25.69
N MET A 187 -6.61 19.15 -26.02
CA MET A 187 -7.74 18.45 -26.64
C MET A 187 -7.38 18.26 -28.13
N PRO A 188 -7.30 17.02 -28.66
CA PRO A 188 -7.18 16.84 -30.11
C PRO A 188 -8.45 17.41 -30.75
N GLN A 189 -8.30 18.38 -31.65
CA GLN A 189 -9.39 18.76 -32.55
C GLN A 189 -9.60 17.57 -33.51
N PHE A 190 -10.76 16.92 -33.40
CA PHE A 190 -11.29 16.03 -34.42
C PHE A 190 -12.17 16.81 -35.38
#